data_AF-A0A817SIN9-F1
#
_entry.id   AF-A0A817SIN9-F1
#
_cell.length_a   1.000
_cell.length_b   1.000
_cell.length_c   1.000
_cell.angle_alpha   90.00
_cell.angle_beta   90.00
_cell.angle_gamma   90.00
#
_symmetry.space_group_name_H-M   'P 1'
#
loop_
_entity.id
_entity.type
_entity.pdbx_description
1 polymer ?
#
loop_
_entity_poly.entity_id
_entity_poly.type
_entity_poly.pdbx_seq_one_letter_code
_entity_poly.pdbx_strand_id
1 'polypeptide(L)'
;MGENALKNVVTRCYARDEYYLLKEIILNKLRGHIDQYDVPKEFLCKESFGDLDVLIVYSTSSLNIRNLIEELFHPTEICHNGDVYSFDFEKISN
;
A
#
# COMPACT_ATOMS: atom_id res chain seq x y z
N MET A 1 -16.21 3.31 -7.51
CA MET A 1 -14.81 2.85 -7.57
C MET A 1 -14.49 2.57 -9.04
N GLY A 2 -13.65 3.38 -9.70
CA GLY A 2 -13.31 3.16 -11.12
C GLY A 2 -12.69 4.34 -11.86
N GLU A 3 -12.98 5.59 -11.48
CA GLU A 3 -12.56 6.75 -12.28
C GLU A 3 -11.12 7.26 -12.01
N ASN A 4 -10.53 6.89 -10.86
CA ASN A 4 -9.19 7.31 -10.42
C ASN A 4 -8.25 6.13 -10.16
N ALA A 5 -8.28 5.11 -11.02
CA ALA A 5 -7.24 4.08 -11.01
C ALA A 5 -5.89 4.68 -11.44
N LEU A 6 -4.78 4.10 -10.96
CA LEU A 6 -3.43 4.44 -11.44
C LEU A 6 -3.38 4.23 -12.96
N LYS A 7 -2.96 5.26 -13.69
CA LYS A 7 -3.03 5.27 -15.17
C LYS A 7 -1.69 4.98 -15.82
N ASN A 8 -0.61 5.21 -15.10
CA ASN A 8 0.75 5.18 -15.63
C ASN A 8 1.54 3.94 -15.18
N VAL A 9 0.90 3.02 -14.47
CA VAL A 9 1.54 1.84 -13.88
C VAL A 9 0.90 0.57 -14.42
N VAL A 10 1.74 -0.40 -14.79
CA VAL A 10 1.28 -1.74 -15.17
C VAL A 10 0.93 -2.50 -13.90
N THR A 11 -0.32 -2.94 -13.78
CA THR A 11 -0.77 -3.74 -12.63
C THR A 11 -0.75 -5.22 -12.99
N ARG A 12 -0.36 -6.07 -12.02
CA ARG A 12 -0.47 -7.52 -12.12
C ARG A 12 -0.96 -8.11 -10.81
N CYS A 13 -1.56 -9.29 -10.89
CA CYS A 13 -1.81 -10.09 -9.69
C CYS A 13 -0.50 -10.78 -9.25
N TYR A 14 -0.28 -10.79 -7.95
CA TYR A 14 0.82 -11.44 -7.26
C TYR A 14 0.39 -12.84 -6.81
N ALA A 15 1.29 -13.82 -6.91
CA ALA A 15 1.08 -15.12 -6.28
C ALA A 15 1.06 -14.96 -4.75
N ARG A 16 0.44 -15.89 -4.03
CA ARG A 16 0.26 -15.81 -2.57
C ARG A 16 1.57 -15.56 -1.80
N ASP A 17 2.62 -16.30 -2.13
CA ASP A 17 3.94 -16.19 -1.52
C ASP A 17 4.57 -14.81 -1.78
N GLU A 18 4.54 -14.35 -3.03
CA GLU A 18 5.05 -13.03 -3.43
C GLU A 18 4.27 -11.90 -2.73
N TYR A 19 2.95 -12.04 -2.65
CA TYR A 19 2.08 -11.11 -1.95
C TYR A 19 2.46 -11.00 -0.46
N TYR A 20 2.64 -12.13 0.23
CA TYR A 20 3.00 -12.11 1.65
C TYR A 20 4.39 -11.52 1.89
N LEU A 21 5.35 -11.76 0.99
CA LEU A 21 6.66 -11.12 1.04
C LEU A 21 6.54 -9.59 0.90
N LEU A 22 5.80 -9.11 -0.09
CA LEU A 22 5.57 -7.68 -0.31
C LEU A 22 4.83 -7.04 0.87
N LYS A 23 3.82 -7.71 1.40
CA LYS A 23 3.10 -7.30 2.61
C LYS A 23 4.06 -7.11 3.78
N GLU A 24 4.94 -8.07 4.04
CA GLU A 24 5.91 -7.95 5.12
C GLU A 24 6.86 -6.75 4.92
N ILE A 25 7.36 -6.54 3.70
CA ILE A 25 8.21 -5.39 3.35
C ILE A 25 7.47 -4.07 3.60
N ILE A 26 6.23 -3.95 3.15
CA ILE A 26 5.41 -2.74 3.31
C ILE A 26 5.16 -2.46 4.80
N LEU A 27 4.75 -3.48 5.57
CA LEU A 27 4.49 -3.33 7.00
C LEU A 27 5.76 -2.98 7.78
N ASN A 28 6.91 -3.55 7.41
CA ASN A 28 8.19 -3.19 8.01
C ASN A 28 8.58 -1.74 7.73
N LYS A 29 8.27 -1.20 6.54
CA LYS A 29 8.48 0.23 6.22
C LYS A 29 7.56 1.16 7.00
N LEU A 30 6.33 0.75 7.28
CA LEU A 30 5.39 1.54 8.09
C LEU A 30 5.75 1.56 9.57
N ARG A 31 6.48 0.52 10.03
CA ARG A 31 6.87 0.37 11.44
C ARG A 31 7.71 1.55 11.91
N GLY A 32 7.28 2.20 12.99
CA GLY A 32 7.96 3.37 13.55
C GLY A 32 7.57 4.70 12.91
N HIS A 33 6.76 4.68 11.86
CA HIS A 33 6.18 5.88 11.24
C HIS A 33 4.68 6.02 11.53
N ILE A 34 3.97 4.89 11.65
CA ILE A 34 2.55 4.82 12.00
C ILE A 34 2.38 3.97 13.25
N ASP A 35 1.74 4.53 14.28
CA ASP A 35 1.53 3.85 15.57
C ASP A 35 0.44 2.76 15.50
N GLN A 36 -0.59 2.99 14.69
CA GLN A 36 -1.74 2.10 14.59
C GLN A 36 -2.09 1.86 13.11
N TYR A 37 -1.92 0.62 12.67
CA TYR A 37 -2.32 0.17 11.34
C TYR A 37 -2.82 -1.27 11.39
N ASP A 38 -3.67 -1.62 10.43
CA ASP A 38 -4.19 -2.98 10.25
C ASP A 38 -4.29 -3.31 8.75
N VAL A 39 -4.18 -4.60 8.42
CA VAL A 39 -4.42 -5.11 7.08
C VAL A 39 -5.73 -5.89 7.11
N PRO A 40 -6.78 -5.43 6.39
CA PRO A 40 -8.05 -6.13 6.33
C PRO A 40 -7.88 -7.62 6.00
N LYS A 41 -8.73 -8.47 6.58
CA LYS A 41 -8.64 -9.92 6.40
C LYS A 41 -8.76 -10.32 4.94
N GLU A 42 -7.81 -11.12 4.52
CA GLU A 42 -7.76 -11.70 3.19
C GLU A 42 -8.46 -13.07 3.16
N PHE A 43 -8.91 -13.49 1.98
CA PHE A 43 -9.44 -14.84 1.80
C PHE A 43 -8.31 -15.88 1.86
N LEU A 44 -8.32 -16.73 2.89
CA LEU A 44 -7.28 -17.74 3.15
C LEU A 44 -6.97 -18.68 1.97
N CYS A 45 -7.97 -18.95 1.12
CA CYS A 45 -7.83 -19.86 -0.02
C CYS A 45 -7.53 -19.15 -1.35
N LYS A 46 -7.32 -17.84 -1.36
CA LYS A 46 -7.05 -17.07 -2.58
C LYS A 46 -5.62 -17.31 -3.07
N GLU A 47 -5.46 -17.69 -4.33
CA GLU A 47 -4.16 -18.07 -4.91
C GLU A 47 -3.37 -16.85 -5.43
N SER A 48 -4.07 -15.78 -5.79
CA SER A 48 -3.47 -14.56 -6.33
C SER A 48 -4.15 -13.28 -5.82
N PHE A 49 -3.37 -12.22 -5.64
CA PHE A 49 -3.79 -10.96 -5.01
C PHE A 49 -3.47 -9.78 -5.92
N GLY A 50 -4.40 -8.84 -6.08
CA GLY A 50 -4.22 -7.69 -6.98
C GLY A 50 -3.60 -6.48 -6.29
N ASP A 51 -3.95 -6.27 -5.03
CA ASP A 51 -3.64 -5.10 -4.23
C ASP A 51 -3.44 -5.48 -2.75
N LEU A 52 -2.84 -4.58 -1.99
CA LEU A 52 -2.73 -4.63 -0.53
C LEU A 52 -3.40 -3.39 0.04
N ASP A 53 -4.48 -3.60 0.78
CA ASP A 53 -5.11 -2.55 1.56
C ASP A 53 -4.45 -2.44 2.94
N VAL A 54 -4.14 -1.21 3.36
CA VAL A 54 -3.66 -0.92 4.71
C VAL A 54 -4.53 0.17 5.31
N LEU A 55 -5.19 -0.13 6.41
CA LEU A 55 -5.91 0.85 7.20
C LEU A 55 -4.95 1.45 8.23
N ILE A 56 -4.88 2.77 8.29
CA ILE A 56 -4.06 3.48 9.28
C ILE A 56 -4.95 4.35 10.17
N VAL A 57 -4.58 4.46 11.44
CA VAL A 57 -5.20 5.37 12.40
C VAL A 57 -4.10 6.29 12.91
N TYR A 58 -4.29 7.60 12.74
CA TYR A 58 -3.35 8.60 13.20
C TYR A 58 -4.12 9.73 13.91
N SER A 59 -3.57 10.21 15.03
CA SER A 59 -4.23 11.23 15.87
C SER A 59 -3.87 12.65 15.45
N THR A 60 -2.82 12.83 14.66
CA THR A 60 -2.17 14.12 14.48
C THR A 60 -2.61 14.77 13.18
N SER A 61 -3.21 15.95 13.27
CA SER A 61 -3.54 16.82 12.13
C SER A 61 -2.31 17.33 11.36
N SER A 62 -1.08 17.05 11.84
CA SER A 62 0.18 17.41 11.18
C SER A 62 0.80 16.29 10.35
N LEU A 63 0.28 15.05 10.41
CA LEU A 63 0.85 13.96 9.63
C LEU A 63 0.42 14.10 8.17
N ASN A 64 1.37 14.41 7.29
CA ASN A 64 1.12 14.46 5.85
C ASN A 64 1.35 13.07 5.26
N ILE A 65 0.26 12.31 5.09
CA ILE A 65 0.28 10.94 4.53
C ILE A 65 0.90 10.90 3.14
N ARG A 66 0.66 11.92 2.30
CA ARG A 66 1.24 11.98 0.96
C ARG A 66 2.77 12.02 1.02
N ASN A 67 3.33 12.89 1.86
CA ASN A 67 4.78 13.00 2.02
C ASN A 67 5.35 11.68 2.59
N LEU A 68 4.67 11.08 3.56
CA LEU A 68 5.09 9.79 4.11
C LEU A 68 5.14 8.69 3.04
N ILE A 69 4.14 8.65 2.15
CA ILE A 69 4.10 7.69 1.04
C ILE A 69 5.28 7.94 0.07
N GLU A 70 5.52 9.20 -0.30
CA GLU A 70 6.65 9.59 -1.17
C GLU A 70 8.00 9.20 -0.55
N GLU A 71 8.20 9.44 0.74
CA GLU A 71 9.44 9.14 1.46
C GLU A 71 9.68 7.63 1.68
N LEU A 72 8.65 6.84 1.99
CA LEU A 72 8.82 5.42 2.31
C LEU A 72 8.82 4.53 1.07
N PHE A 73 7.94 4.83 0.11
CA PHE A 73 7.63 3.92 -0.99
C PHE A 73 8.17 4.39 -2.33
N HIS A 74 8.44 5.69 -2.49
CA HIS A 74 8.94 6.28 -3.74
C HIS A 74 8.09 5.84 -4.96
N PRO A 75 6.75 5.98 -4.90
CA PRO A 75 5.88 5.49 -5.97
C PRO A 75 6.07 6.30 -7.25
N THR A 76 5.77 5.68 -8.38
CA THR A 76 5.73 6.34 -9.69
C THR A 76 4.52 7.28 -9.77
N GLU A 77 3.40 6.88 -9.18
CA GLU A 77 2.13 7.58 -9.21
C GLU A 77 1.41 7.48 -7.86
N ILE A 78 0.81 8.59 -7.43
CA ILE A 78 -0.07 8.65 -6.26
C ILE A 78 -1.40 9.26 -6.69
N CYS A 79 -2.48 8.54 -6.43
CA CYS A 79 -3.85 9.02 -6.51
C CYS A 79 -4.44 9.18 -5.11
N HIS A 80 -5.31 10.17 -4.93
CA HIS A 80 -5.93 10.47 -3.65
C HIS A 80 -7.42 10.76 -3.84
N ASN A 81 -8.27 10.14 -3.02
CA ASN A 81 -9.70 10.35 -3.03
C ASN A 81 -10.27 10.30 -1.61
N GLY A 82 -10.64 11.47 -1.06
CA GLY A 82 -11.14 11.57 0.30
C GLY A 82 -10.06 11.26 1.33
N ASP A 83 -10.21 10.15 2.05
CA ASP A 83 -9.23 9.66 3.04
C ASP A 83 -8.39 8.48 2.50
N VAL A 84 -8.51 8.18 1.20
CA VAL A 84 -7.86 7.02 0.57
C VAL A 84 -6.74 7.48 -0.34
N TYR A 85 -5.54 6.92 -0.12
CA TYR A 85 -4.40 7.04 -1.01
C TYR A 85 -4.19 5.71 -1.75
N SER A 86 -3.98 5.79 -3.06
CA SER A 86 -3.64 4.66 -3.92
C SER A 86 -2.33 4.98 -4.62
N PHE A 87 -1.35 4.06 -4.56
CA PHE A 87 -0.03 4.25 -5.15
C PHE A 87 0.56 2.92 -5.56
N ASP A 88 1.51 2.95 -6.50
CA ASP A 88 2.27 1.77 -6.88
C ASP A 88 3.42 1.49 -5.92
N PHE A 89 3.69 0.22 -5.68
CA PHE A 89 4.83 -0.20 -4.89
C PHE A 89 5.59 -1.29 -5.65
N GLU A 90 6.64 -0.88 -6.35
CA GLU A 90 7.55 -1.81 -7.01
C GLU A 90 8.98 -1.61 -6.50
N LYS A 91 9.42 -2.51 -5.62
CA LYS A 91 10.85 -2.82 -5.49
C LYS A 91 11.08 -4.19 -4.85
N ILE A 92 11.26 -5.22 -5.68
CA ILE A 92 12.10 -6.35 -5.31
C ILE A 92 13.45 -6.12 -6.00
N SER A 93 14.31 -5.32 -5.37
CA SER A 93 15.73 -5.32 -5.71
C SER A 93 16.41 -6.27 -4.73
N ASN A 94 16.95 -7.37 -5.25
CA ASN A 94 17.95 -8.19 -4.55
C ASN A 94 19.20 -7.35 -4.23
#